data_AF-G3JC62-F1
#
_entry.id   AF-G3JC62-F1
#
_cell.length_a   1.000
_cell.length_b   1.000
_cell.length_c   1.000
_cell.angle_alpha   90.00
_cell.angle_beta   90.00
_cell.angle_gamma   90.00
#
_symmetry.space_group_name_H-M   'P 1'
#
loop_
_entity.id
_entity.type
_entity.pdbx_description
1 polymer ?
#
loop_
_entity_poly.entity_id
_entity_poly.type
_entity_poly.pdbx_seq_one_letter_code
_entity_poly.pdbx_strand_id
1 'polypeptide(L)'
;MPRKSIRRSSTAQRSNQATQTQTQTPTERGKAYSSLASGSATETEEIIGSIASLTLDTPLRAFQKPKPKTPEKKFPILSLPSELRIKIYEHFFADITEVLDLTRENHKRIHKRLGLMRTCRLISNEATHFLYSTRTFRLFPTTPGRYFKTKKPLLARLSARQRRCLTKIEMRLGPGWSAPPAGWVVNAALGLQDCIHVHTLAVYVEVDPSDNIFNNFRRADGFYEEFSRQLLANTLKGLPSVRTIEFDAYESVQKRGAMMRSLFTIATASDKVITWGPDRGWFGAPEDEEPPMKNGVPNRYLDSVPITGFTAQSFVAVA
;
A
#
# COMPACT_ATOMS: atom_id res chain seq x y z
N MET A 1 8.27 28.23 48.67
CA MET A 1 8.43 27.07 49.57
C MET A 1 8.61 25.81 48.74
N PRO A 2 9.82 25.23 48.62
CA PRO A 2 10.09 24.07 47.75
C PRO A 2 10.28 22.77 48.56
N ARG A 3 9.66 21.66 48.14
CA ARG A 3 9.97 20.27 48.56
C ARG A 3 9.38 19.32 47.52
N LYS A 4 9.96 18.19 47.09
CA LYS A 4 11.31 17.62 47.05
C LYS A 4 11.12 16.34 46.21
N SER A 5 12.03 16.05 45.28
CA SER A 5 12.04 14.80 44.50
C SER A 5 12.41 13.60 45.37
N ILE A 6 11.79 12.43 45.14
CA ILE A 6 12.24 11.16 45.71
C ILE A 6 12.47 10.14 44.58
N ARG A 7 13.74 9.83 44.33
CA ARG A 7 14.23 8.61 43.68
C ARG A 7 14.22 7.48 44.72
N ARG A 8 13.83 6.27 44.32
CA ARG A 8 14.25 5.03 44.99
C ARG A 8 14.70 4.00 43.96
N SER A 9 15.87 3.44 44.24
CA SER A 9 16.51 2.32 43.57
C SER A 9 16.77 1.20 44.58
N SER A 10 17.14 0.04 44.02
CA SER A 10 17.72 -1.17 44.64
C SER A 10 16.74 -2.18 45.23
N THR A 11 16.97 -3.50 45.24
CA THR A 11 17.83 -4.45 44.51
C THR A 11 17.41 -5.85 45.02
N ALA A 12 17.50 -6.84 44.12
CA ALA A 12 17.55 -8.30 44.25
C ALA A 12 17.46 -9.00 45.63
N GLN A 13 16.78 -10.16 45.63
CA GLN A 13 17.29 -11.36 46.28
C GLN A 13 16.79 -12.66 45.61
N ARG A 14 17.76 -13.50 45.23
CA ARG A 14 17.66 -14.90 44.79
C ARG A 14 17.75 -15.80 46.03
N SER A 15 17.08 -16.95 46.01
CA SER A 15 17.45 -18.13 46.81
C SER A 15 17.33 -19.41 45.96
N ASN A 16 18.28 -20.32 46.20
CA ASN A 16 18.55 -21.58 45.49
C ASN A 16 18.10 -22.78 46.33
N GLN A 17 17.75 -23.90 45.68
CA GLN A 17 18.25 -25.30 45.86
C GLN A 17 17.25 -26.27 45.16
N ALA A 18 17.62 -27.01 44.09
CA ALA A 18 18.39 -28.28 44.01
C ALA A 18 17.54 -29.50 44.48
N THR A 19 17.34 -30.65 43.80
CA THR A 19 17.89 -31.32 42.58
C THR A 19 16.98 -32.50 42.18
N GLN A 20 17.16 -33.03 40.96
CA GLN A 20 16.92 -34.41 40.42
C GLN A 20 15.73 -34.58 39.44
N THR A 21 15.80 -35.19 38.24
CA THR A 21 16.85 -35.76 37.36
C THR A 21 16.21 -35.99 35.94
N GLN A 22 17.05 -36.26 34.92
CA GLN A 22 16.79 -36.93 33.60
C GLN A 22 16.47 -36.02 32.39
N THR A 23 17.09 -36.07 31.19
CA THR A 23 18.13 -36.92 30.54
C THR A 23 18.63 -36.22 29.23
N GLN A 24 19.97 -36.21 29.00
CA GLN A 24 20.82 -36.28 27.76
C GLN A 24 20.42 -35.49 26.47
N THR A 25 21.26 -34.92 25.58
CA THR A 25 22.72 -34.72 25.27
C THR A 25 22.76 -33.66 24.12
N PRO A 26 23.84 -32.87 23.87
CA PRO A 26 24.93 -33.30 22.98
C PRO A 26 26.33 -32.78 23.35
N THR A 27 27.32 -33.43 22.75
CA THR A 27 28.75 -33.44 23.08
C THR A 27 29.55 -32.43 22.23
N GLU A 28 30.29 -31.51 22.87
CA GLU A 28 31.46 -30.85 22.31
C GLU A 28 32.63 -31.06 23.28
N ARG A 29 33.79 -31.50 22.78
CA ARG A 29 35.03 -31.57 23.56
C ARG A 29 36.19 -31.10 22.69
N GLY A 30 36.90 -30.10 23.21
CA GLY A 30 38.16 -29.64 22.65
C GLY A 30 39.39 -30.27 23.29
N LYS A 31 40.51 -30.03 22.59
CA LYS A 31 41.91 -29.86 23.02
C LYS A 31 42.75 -31.08 23.44
N ALA A 32 43.71 -31.38 22.55
CA ALA A 32 45.16 -31.53 22.73
C ALA A 32 45.71 -32.24 23.98
N TYR A 33 46.54 -33.28 23.80
CA TYR A 33 48.02 -33.19 23.72
C TYR A 33 48.65 -34.57 23.37
N SER A 34 49.64 -34.52 22.48
CA SER A 34 50.89 -35.32 22.40
C SER A 34 50.89 -36.82 22.76
N SER A 35 51.20 -37.67 21.78
CA SER A 35 52.15 -38.78 21.96
C SER A 35 52.86 -39.16 20.67
N LEU A 36 54.12 -39.53 20.84
CA LEU A 36 55.18 -39.83 19.89
C LEU A 36 54.80 -40.72 18.69
N ALA A 37 55.34 -40.35 17.52
CA ALA A 37 55.52 -41.24 16.38
C ALA A 37 56.87 -41.96 16.47
N SER A 38 56.88 -43.25 16.15
CA SER A 38 58.07 -44.05 15.86
C SER A 38 57.79 -44.87 14.58
N GLY A 39 58.62 -44.67 13.55
CA GLY A 39 58.74 -45.46 12.33
C GLY A 39 57.60 -45.28 11.30
N SER A 40 57.80 -45.13 9.99
CA SER A 40 59.00 -45.24 9.15
C SER A 40 58.82 -44.35 7.92
N ALA A 41 59.88 -43.64 7.55
CA ALA A 41 59.95 -42.74 6.41
C ALA A 41 60.31 -43.51 5.14
N THR A 42 59.35 -43.73 4.24
CA THR A 42 59.65 -44.05 2.82
C THR A 42 58.52 -43.74 1.83
N GLU A 43 57.27 -43.47 2.25
CA GLU A 43 56.17 -43.19 1.30
C GLU A 43 55.86 -41.69 1.09
N THR A 44 56.48 -40.80 1.86
CA THR A 44 56.14 -39.36 1.82
C THR A 44 56.88 -38.59 0.73
N GLU A 45 58.03 -39.05 0.22
CA GLU A 45 58.83 -38.26 -0.71
C GLU A 45 58.29 -38.26 -2.16
N GLU A 46 57.69 -39.35 -2.63
CA GLU A 46 57.08 -39.38 -3.96
C GLU A 46 55.80 -38.52 -4.04
N ILE A 47 55.03 -38.46 -2.94
CA ILE A 47 53.82 -37.64 -2.86
C ILE A 47 54.19 -36.15 -2.74
N ILE A 48 55.28 -35.81 -2.03
CA ILE A 48 55.77 -34.43 -1.93
C ILE A 48 56.31 -33.93 -3.27
N GLY A 49 57.02 -34.78 -4.04
CA GLY A 49 57.48 -34.46 -5.39
C GLY A 49 56.34 -34.21 -6.38
N SER A 50 55.25 -34.98 -6.27
CA SER A 50 54.05 -34.81 -7.11
C SER A 50 53.27 -33.52 -6.79
N ILE A 51 53.16 -33.16 -5.50
CA ILE A 51 52.52 -31.90 -5.06
C ILE A 51 53.37 -30.68 -5.47
N ALA A 52 54.70 -30.80 -5.44
CA ALA A 52 55.61 -29.73 -5.88
C ALA A 52 55.55 -29.49 -7.41
N SER A 53 55.15 -30.49 -8.21
CA SER A 53 54.94 -30.32 -9.66
C SER A 53 53.61 -29.64 -10.03
N LEU A 54 52.71 -29.47 -9.05
CA LEU A 54 51.44 -28.73 -9.20
C LEU A 54 51.59 -27.24 -8.89
N THR A 55 52.82 -26.73 -8.68
CA THR A 55 53.05 -25.30 -8.57
C THR A 55 52.88 -24.66 -9.94
N LEU A 56 51.72 -24.00 -10.10
CA LEU A 56 51.32 -23.14 -11.20
C LEU A 56 52.47 -22.24 -11.71
N ASP A 57 53.18 -22.66 -12.76
CA ASP A 57 54.01 -21.79 -13.62
C ASP A 57 53.17 -20.89 -14.53
N THR A 58 51.87 -20.73 -14.23
CA THR A 58 51.06 -19.71 -14.88
C THR A 58 51.33 -18.40 -14.15
N PRO A 59 51.96 -17.38 -14.78
CA PRO A 59 52.12 -16.10 -14.13
C PRO A 59 50.73 -15.62 -13.72
N LEU A 60 50.49 -15.50 -12.41
CA LEU A 60 49.26 -14.94 -11.87
C LEU A 60 49.10 -13.57 -12.52
N ARG A 61 48.21 -13.49 -13.53
CA ARG A 61 47.86 -12.25 -14.20
C ARG A 61 47.38 -11.33 -13.09
N ALA A 62 48.25 -10.41 -12.66
CA ALA A 62 47.93 -9.47 -11.60
C ALA A 62 46.57 -8.89 -11.96
N PHE A 63 45.57 -9.10 -11.10
CA PHE A 63 44.22 -8.60 -11.30
C PHE A 63 44.37 -7.09 -11.54
N GLN A 64 44.36 -6.67 -12.80
CA GLN A 64 44.47 -5.26 -13.12
C GLN A 64 43.23 -4.64 -12.54
N LYS A 65 43.41 -3.84 -11.48
CA LYS A 65 42.33 -3.06 -10.90
C LYS A 65 41.70 -2.30 -12.07
N PRO A 66 40.39 -2.45 -12.34
CA PRO A 66 39.76 -1.78 -13.45
C PRO A 66 40.08 -0.29 -13.34
N LYS A 67 40.60 0.30 -14.42
CA LYS A 67 40.93 1.73 -14.44
C LYS A 67 39.71 2.51 -13.95
N PRO A 68 39.87 3.46 -13.01
CA PRO A 68 38.74 4.20 -12.48
C PRO A 68 38.04 4.89 -13.65
N LYS A 69 36.77 4.52 -13.88
CA LYS A 69 35.94 5.17 -14.90
C LYS A 69 35.88 6.66 -14.55
N THR A 70 36.13 7.52 -15.54
CA THR A 70 35.92 8.96 -15.39
C THR A 70 34.48 9.18 -14.93
N PRO A 71 34.26 10.03 -13.90
CA PRO A 71 32.92 10.24 -13.38
C PRO A 71 32.05 10.82 -14.49
N GLU A 72 31.01 10.10 -14.88
CA GLU A 72 30.02 10.57 -15.85
C GLU A 72 29.42 11.89 -15.35
N LYS A 73 29.31 12.87 -16.25
CA LYS A 73 28.67 14.16 -15.93
C LYS A 73 27.22 13.89 -15.54
N LYS A 74 26.90 14.11 -14.27
CA LYS A 74 25.55 13.90 -13.73
C LYS A 74 24.63 15.01 -14.21
N PHE A 75 23.40 14.65 -14.54
CA PHE A 75 22.37 15.62 -14.89
C PHE A 75 21.90 16.41 -13.65
N PRO A 76 21.91 17.76 -13.67
CA PRO A 76 21.53 18.58 -12.52
C PRO A 76 20.01 18.71 -12.38
N ILE A 77 19.36 17.72 -11.76
CA ILE A 77 17.89 17.71 -11.61
C ILE A 77 17.33 18.96 -10.89
N LEU A 78 18.10 19.54 -9.95
CA LEU A 78 17.66 20.68 -9.14
C LEU A 78 17.75 22.02 -9.88
N SER A 79 18.47 22.10 -11.00
CA SER A 79 18.49 23.32 -11.82
C SER A 79 17.26 23.45 -12.71
N LEU A 80 16.47 22.37 -12.84
CA LEU A 80 15.20 22.41 -13.56
C LEU A 80 14.14 23.18 -12.77
N PRO A 81 13.19 23.85 -13.43
CA PRO A 81 11.97 24.35 -12.80
C PRO A 81 11.15 23.23 -12.12
N SER A 82 10.33 23.59 -11.13
CA SER A 82 9.48 22.65 -10.38
C SER A 82 8.53 21.86 -11.28
N GLU A 83 7.95 22.48 -12.31
CA GLU A 83 7.03 21.82 -13.25
C GLU A 83 7.69 20.65 -13.97
N LEU A 84 8.93 20.83 -14.44
CA LEU A 84 9.68 19.76 -15.10
C LEU A 84 10.05 18.66 -14.11
N ARG A 85 10.36 19.00 -12.86
CA ARG A 85 10.60 17.99 -11.80
C ARG A 85 9.33 17.17 -11.52
N ILE A 86 8.16 17.81 -11.51
CA ILE A 86 6.88 17.11 -11.33
C ILE A 86 6.63 16.12 -12.47
N LYS A 87 6.86 16.51 -13.73
CA LYS A 87 6.79 15.59 -14.88
C LYS A 87 7.77 14.42 -14.75
N ILE A 88 8.97 14.65 -14.22
CA ILE A 88 9.92 13.57 -13.94
C ILE A 88 9.36 12.62 -12.87
N TYR A 89 8.71 13.13 -11.82
CA TYR A 89 8.07 12.29 -10.80
C TYR A 89 6.90 11.48 -11.37
N GLU A 90 6.12 12.05 -12.27
CA GLU A 90 5.04 11.36 -13.00
C GLU A 90 5.58 10.12 -13.73
N HIS A 91 6.63 10.28 -14.54
CA HIS A 91 7.27 9.15 -15.20
C HIS A 91 7.92 8.17 -14.22
N PHE A 92 8.54 8.65 -13.14
CA PHE A 92 9.18 7.79 -12.15
C PHE A 92 8.19 6.91 -11.37
N PHE A 93 6.98 7.42 -11.14
CA PHE A 93 5.90 6.74 -10.43
C PHE A 93 4.83 6.14 -11.35
N ALA A 94 5.02 6.16 -12.67
CA ALA A 94 4.05 5.66 -13.64
C ALA A 94 3.69 4.18 -13.41
N ASP A 95 4.69 3.35 -13.08
CA ASP A 95 4.52 1.90 -12.83
C ASP A 95 3.72 1.58 -11.55
N ILE A 96 3.47 2.57 -10.69
CA ILE A 96 2.74 2.36 -9.44
C ILE A 96 1.24 2.30 -9.75
N THR A 97 0.58 1.29 -9.19
CA THR A 97 -0.87 1.11 -9.32
C THR A 97 -1.62 2.35 -8.84
N GLU A 98 -2.71 2.68 -9.50
CA GLU A 98 -3.53 3.85 -9.17
C GLU A 98 -4.05 3.78 -7.73
N VAL A 99 -4.53 2.60 -7.33
CA VAL A 99 -5.01 2.32 -5.97
C VAL A 99 -3.93 1.61 -5.16
N LEU A 100 -3.61 2.17 -4.00
CA LEU A 100 -2.59 1.69 -3.09
C LEU A 100 -3.21 1.01 -1.88
N ASP A 101 -2.75 -0.22 -1.61
CA ASP A 101 -3.17 -1.04 -0.49
C ASP A 101 -1.98 -1.81 0.14
N LEU A 102 -2.18 -2.51 1.26
CA LEU A 102 -1.24 -3.47 1.84
C LEU A 102 -1.20 -4.77 1.04
N THR A 103 -0.99 -4.70 -0.27
CA THR A 103 -0.80 -5.89 -1.10
C THR A 103 0.55 -6.52 -0.84
N ARG A 104 0.67 -7.82 -1.14
CA ARG A 104 1.93 -8.54 -0.95
C ARG A 104 3.01 -8.02 -1.89
N GLU A 105 2.68 -7.58 -3.09
CA GLU A 105 3.64 -7.18 -4.13
C GLU A 105 4.21 -5.77 -3.90
N ASN A 106 3.47 -4.93 -3.16
CA ASN A 106 3.81 -3.52 -2.95
C ASN A 106 5.16 -3.32 -2.24
N HIS A 107 5.59 -4.24 -1.37
CA HIS A 107 6.91 -4.12 -0.74
C HIS A 107 8.06 -4.22 -1.76
N LYS A 108 7.92 -4.96 -2.87
CA LYS A 108 8.98 -5.04 -3.89
C LYS A 108 8.90 -3.88 -4.88
N ARG A 109 7.67 -3.51 -5.27
CA ARG A 109 7.40 -2.49 -6.28
C ARG A 109 7.62 -1.07 -5.76
N ILE A 110 7.05 -0.75 -4.60
CA ILE A 110 6.98 0.63 -4.10
C ILE A 110 8.20 0.98 -3.23
N HIS A 111 8.68 0.05 -2.38
CA HIS A 111 9.76 0.35 -1.43
C HIS A 111 11.01 0.95 -2.09
N LYS A 112 11.42 0.41 -3.24
CA LYS A 112 12.59 0.91 -3.97
C LYS A 112 12.36 2.34 -4.49
N ARG A 113 11.15 2.64 -4.96
CA ARG A 113 10.75 3.96 -5.47
C ARG A 113 10.69 5.02 -4.36
N LEU A 114 10.28 4.63 -3.15
CA LEU A 114 10.29 5.52 -1.97
C LEU A 114 11.70 5.98 -1.58
N GLY A 115 12.76 5.34 -2.07
CA GLY A 115 14.14 5.79 -1.90
C GLY A 115 14.39 7.21 -2.44
N LEU A 116 13.65 7.63 -3.47
CA LEU A 116 13.73 8.99 -4.02
C LEU A 116 13.47 10.06 -2.95
N MET A 117 12.52 9.80 -2.05
CA MET A 117 12.15 10.71 -0.98
C MET A 117 13.22 10.88 0.10
N ARG A 118 14.30 10.08 0.06
CA ARG A 118 15.42 10.14 1.02
C ARG A 118 16.64 10.90 0.49
N THR A 119 16.56 11.46 -0.72
CA THR A 119 17.71 12.11 -1.38
C THR A 119 17.99 13.51 -0.80
N CYS A 120 17.12 14.47 -1.03
CA CYS A 120 17.21 15.83 -0.46
C CYS A 120 15.84 16.33 0.01
N ARG A 121 15.82 17.38 0.84
CA ARG A 121 14.57 17.91 1.42
C ARG A 121 13.58 18.39 0.36
N LEU A 122 14.06 19.05 -0.69
CA LEU A 122 13.21 19.57 -1.76
C LEU A 122 12.54 18.42 -2.53
N ILE A 123 13.34 17.47 -3.04
CA ILE A 123 12.82 16.27 -3.73
C ILE A 123 11.90 15.48 -2.82
N SER A 124 12.26 15.32 -1.54
CA SER A 124 11.43 14.63 -0.55
C SER A 124 10.05 15.27 -0.45
N ASN A 125 9.97 16.59 -0.33
CA ASN A 125 8.72 17.32 -0.21
C ASN A 125 7.87 17.20 -1.48
N GLU A 126 8.46 17.44 -2.65
CA GLU A 126 7.76 17.39 -3.92
C GLU A 126 7.29 15.98 -4.29
N ALA A 127 8.17 14.98 -4.19
CA ALA A 127 7.83 13.61 -4.52
C ALA A 127 6.80 13.03 -3.53
N THR A 128 6.88 13.42 -2.24
CA THR A 128 5.85 13.06 -1.25
C THR A 128 4.52 13.68 -1.66
N HIS A 129 4.48 15.00 -1.89
CA HIS A 129 3.24 15.65 -2.31
C HIS A 129 2.66 14.99 -3.55
N PHE A 130 3.47 14.78 -4.60
CA PHE A 130 3.03 14.15 -5.84
C PHE A 130 2.47 12.74 -5.64
N LEU A 131 3.22 11.83 -4.98
CA LEU A 131 2.76 10.45 -4.81
C LEU A 131 1.46 10.35 -4.01
N TYR A 132 1.33 11.12 -2.93
CA TYR A 132 0.17 11.03 -2.04
C TYR A 132 -1.04 11.81 -2.56
N SER A 133 -0.86 12.83 -3.40
CA SER A 133 -1.96 13.62 -3.97
C SER A 133 -2.51 13.08 -5.29
N THR A 134 -1.75 12.26 -6.01
CA THR A 134 -2.18 11.70 -7.31
C THR A 134 -2.76 10.30 -7.20
N ARG A 135 -2.32 9.53 -6.20
CA ARG A 135 -2.73 8.13 -6.03
C ARG A 135 -3.87 8.00 -5.02
N THR A 136 -4.71 7.02 -5.25
CA THR A 136 -5.81 6.70 -4.37
C THR A 136 -5.35 5.71 -3.31
N PHE A 137 -5.67 5.95 -2.05
CA PHE A 137 -5.30 5.04 -0.96
C PHE A 137 -6.53 4.30 -0.46
N ARG A 138 -6.40 2.97 -0.32
CA ARG A 138 -7.47 2.15 0.20
C ARG A 138 -7.60 2.29 1.72
N LEU A 139 -8.83 2.48 2.17
CA LEU A 139 -9.19 2.64 3.58
C LEU A 139 -8.86 1.39 4.40
N PHE A 140 -9.27 0.22 3.88
CA PHE A 140 -9.04 -1.09 4.49
C PHE A 140 -8.45 -2.08 3.49
N PRO A 141 -7.57 -2.99 3.94
CA PRO A 141 -6.95 -3.94 3.04
C PRO A 141 -7.91 -5.02 2.60
N THR A 142 -7.95 -5.25 1.28
CA THR A 142 -8.82 -6.25 0.66
C THR A 142 -8.06 -7.48 0.18
N THR A 143 -6.75 -7.37 -0.01
CA THR A 143 -5.95 -8.49 -0.49
C THR A 143 -5.94 -9.64 0.52
N PRO A 144 -6.27 -10.88 0.10
CA PRO A 144 -6.25 -12.02 1.00
C PRO A 144 -4.85 -12.27 1.58
N GLY A 145 -4.82 -12.79 2.80
CA GLY A 145 -3.59 -13.17 3.49
C GLY A 145 -3.31 -12.35 4.74
N ARG A 146 -2.02 -12.06 4.99
CA ARG A 146 -1.55 -11.51 6.27
C ARG A 146 -2.23 -10.19 6.67
N TYR A 147 -2.48 -9.31 5.69
CA TYR A 147 -2.94 -7.95 5.97
C TYR A 147 -4.47 -7.83 6.00
N PHE A 148 -5.22 -8.78 5.47
CA PHE A 148 -6.68 -8.74 5.42
C PHE A 148 -7.34 -8.51 6.78
N LYS A 149 -6.82 -9.18 7.83
CA LYS A 149 -7.33 -9.07 9.21
C LYS A 149 -6.51 -8.09 10.08
N THR A 150 -5.74 -7.20 9.48
CA THR A 150 -4.88 -6.28 10.23
C THR A 150 -5.71 -5.23 10.97
N LYS A 151 -5.32 -4.90 12.20
CA LYS A 151 -5.88 -3.76 12.96
C LYS A 151 -5.27 -2.41 12.57
N LYS A 152 -4.20 -2.43 11.75
CA LYS A 152 -3.47 -1.24 11.31
C LYS A 152 -3.41 -1.21 9.77
N PRO A 153 -4.48 -0.73 9.09
CA PRO A 153 -4.53 -0.62 7.64
C PRO A 153 -3.48 0.39 7.10
N LEU A 154 -3.32 0.48 5.78
CA LEU A 154 -2.30 1.34 5.16
C LEU A 154 -2.39 2.78 5.66
N LEU A 155 -3.61 3.34 5.67
CA LEU A 155 -3.87 4.71 6.08
C LEU A 155 -3.41 5.00 7.52
N ALA A 156 -3.65 4.05 8.44
CA ALA A 156 -3.21 4.13 9.83
C ALA A 156 -1.67 4.07 9.99
N ARG A 157 -0.95 3.55 8.98
CA ARG A 157 0.52 3.49 8.98
C ARG A 157 1.18 4.72 8.38
N LEU A 158 0.42 5.53 7.64
CA LEU A 158 0.92 6.80 7.12
C LEU A 158 1.13 7.80 8.26
N SER A 159 2.16 8.62 8.16
CA SER A 159 2.35 9.77 9.05
C SER A 159 1.26 10.81 8.81
N ALA A 160 0.95 11.64 9.81
CA ALA A 160 -0.02 12.73 9.67
C ALA A 160 0.33 13.66 8.48
N ARG A 161 1.63 13.90 8.23
CA ARG A 161 2.09 14.68 7.08
C ARG A 161 1.68 14.05 5.74
N GLN A 162 1.81 12.73 5.60
CA GLN A 162 1.42 12.01 4.39
C GLN A 162 -0.09 12.01 4.21
N ARG A 163 -0.85 11.80 5.30
CA ARG A 163 -2.32 11.84 5.29
C ARG A 163 -2.86 13.19 4.82
N ARG A 164 -2.22 14.28 5.23
CA ARG A 164 -2.59 15.63 4.78
C ARG A 164 -2.48 15.79 3.26
N CYS A 165 -1.54 15.13 2.60
CA CYS A 165 -1.35 15.23 1.16
C CYS A 165 -2.36 14.40 0.34
N LEU A 166 -3.17 13.56 0.99
CA LEU A 166 -4.15 12.72 0.30
C LEU A 166 -5.30 13.56 -0.25
N THR A 167 -5.73 13.24 -1.46
CA THR A 167 -6.83 13.91 -2.18
C THR A 167 -8.02 12.98 -2.43
N LYS A 168 -7.76 11.69 -2.64
CA LYS A 168 -8.75 10.64 -2.93
C LYS A 168 -8.48 9.40 -2.05
N ILE A 169 -9.54 8.88 -1.44
CA ILE A 169 -9.51 7.63 -0.66
C ILE A 169 -10.54 6.67 -1.24
N GLU A 170 -10.17 5.39 -1.34
CA GLU A 170 -11.08 4.32 -1.77
C GLU A 170 -11.55 3.49 -0.57
N MET A 171 -12.87 3.34 -0.45
CA MET A 171 -13.53 2.35 0.40
C MET A 171 -14.08 1.24 -0.48
N ARG A 172 -13.46 0.06 -0.40
CA ARG A 172 -13.83 -1.10 -1.20
C ARG A 172 -14.67 -2.08 -0.40
N LEU A 173 -15.83 -2.44 -0.94
CA LEU A 173 -16.85 -3.31 -0.34
C LEU A 173 -16.94 -4.62 -1.15
N GLY A 174 -17.22 -5.73 -0.49
CA GLY A 174 -17.29 -7.09 -1.06
C GLY A 174 -16.38 -8.10 -0.36
N PRO A 175 -15.08 -7.84 -0.17
CA PRO A 175 -14.16 -8.80 0.46
C PRO A 175 -14.58 -9.18 1.88
N GLY A 176 -14.73 -10.48 2.13
CA GLY A 176 -15.13 -11.02 3.43
C GLY A 176 -16.57 -10.67 3.82
N TRP A 177 -17.47 -10.45 2.86
CA TRP A 177 -18.85 -10.06 3.12
C TRP A 177 -19.63 -10.96 4.09
N SER A 178 -19.32 -12.27 4.15
CA SER A 178 -19.94 -13.21 5.10
C SER A 178 -19.41 -13.05 6.54
N ALA A 179 -18.16 -12.59 6.69
CA ALA A 179 -17.51 -12.34 7.96
C ALA A 179 -16.47 -11.20 7.83
N PRO A 180 -16.92 -9.92 7.81
CA PRO A 180 -16.04 -8.78 7.63
C PRO A 180 -14.94 -8.77 8.69
N PRO A 181 -13.69 -8.41 8.36
CA PRO A 181 -12.62 -8.42 9.34
C PRO A 181 -12.91 -7.46 10.50
N ALA A 182 -12.67 -7.91 11.73
CA ALA A 182 -12.88 -7.07 12.92
C ALA A 182 -12.02 -5.78 12.96
N GLY A 183 -11.00 -5.69 12.10
CA GLY A 183 -10.20 -4.48 11.92
C GLY A 183 -10.84 -3.41 11.02
N TRP A 184 -11.93 -3.74 10.31
CA TRP A 184 -12.66 -2.82 9.44
C TRP A 184 -13.63 -1.96 10.25
N VAL A 185 -13.05 -1.13 11.11
CA VAL A 185 -13.79 -0.23 11.98
C VAL A 185 -13.15 1.15 11.87
N VAL A 186 -13.99 2.17 11.66
CA VAL A 186 -13.55 3.56 11.68
C VAL A 186 -13.28 3.96 13.12
N ASN A 187 -12.03 4.24 13.44
CA ASN A 187 -11.59 4.69 14.77
C ASN A 187 -10.62 5.86 14.65
N ALA A 188 -10.30 6.51 15.78
CA ALA A 188 -9.35 7.61 15.81
C ALA A 188 -7.95 7.21 15.31
N ALA A 189 -7.55 5.94 15.49
CA ALA A 189 -6.25 5.43 15.04
C ALA A 189 -6.10 5.38 13.51
N LEU A 190 -7.21 5.40 12.76
CA LEU A 190 -7.20 5.48 11.30
C LEU A 190 -6.70 6.83 10.80
N GLY A 191 -6.85 7.89 11.61
CA GLY A 191 -6.34 9.22 11.30
C GLY A 191 -7.11 9.95 10.19
N LEU A 192 -8.41 9.66 10.04
CA LEU A 192 -9.25 10.32 9.02
C LEU A 192 -9.31 11.85 9.20
N GLN A 193 -9.22 12.33 10.44
CA GLN A 193 -9.18 13.76 10.75
C GLN A 193 -7.92 14.46 10.20
N ASP A 194 -6.82 13.73 10.00
CA ASP A 194 -5.60 14.27 9.39
C ASP A 194 -5.73 14.42 7.86
N CYS A 195 -6.77 13.84 7.25
CA CYS A 195 -6.99 13.81 5.80
C CYS A 195 -7.69 15.08 5.31
N ILE A 196 -7.05 16.23 5.54
CA ILE A 196 -7.64 17.57 5.35
C ILE A 196 -7.86 17.91 3.86
N HIS A 197 -7.09 17.33 2.94
CA HIS A 197 -7.22 17.59 1.50
C HIS A 197 -7.98 16.49 0.75
N VAL A 198 -8.56 15.51 1.47
CA VAL A 198 -9.37 14.47 0.82
C VAL A 198 -10.72 15.08 0.44
N HIS A 199 -10.92 15.25 -0.86
CA HIS A 199 -12.13 15.84 -1.43
C HIS A 199 -13.08 14.79 -2.01
N THR A 200 -12.53 13.63 -2.41
CA THR A 200 -13.27 12.55 -3.05
C THR A 200 -13.15 11.26 -2.23
N LEU A 201 -14.29 10.70 -1.85
CA LEU A 201 -14.40 9.34 -1.33
C LEU A 201 -14.93 8.44 -2.44
N ALA A 202 -14.07 7.55 -2.96
CA ALA A 202 -14.47 6.53 -3.91
C ALA A 202 -15.00 5.31 -3.16
N VAL A 203 -16.24 4.91 -3.44
CA VAL A 203 -16.89 3.73 -2.90
C VAL A 203 -16.95 2.71 -4.02
N TYR A 204 -16.13 1.66 -3.91
CA TYR A 204 -16.02 0.62 -4.91
C TYR A 204 -16.69 -0.66 -4.42
N VAL A 205 -17.67 -1.17 -5.15
CA VAL A 205 -18.43 -2.36 -4.76
C VAL A 205 -18.07 -3.56 -5.62
N GLU A 206 -17.48 -4.59 -5.03
CA GLU A 206 -17.13 -5.82 -5.75
C GLU A 206 -18.29 -6.80 -5.89
N VAL A 207 -19.05 -7.00 -4.81
CA VAL A 207 -20.08 -8.03 -4.74
C VAL A 207 -21.24 -7.48 -3.93
N ASP A 208 -22.46 -7.60 -4.46
CA ASP A 208 -23.67 -7.40 -3.71
C ASP A 208 -24.19 -8.74 -3.18
N PRO A 209 -23.98 -9.05 -1.88
CA PRO A 209 -24.48 -10.29 -1.33
C PRO A 209 -26.00 -10.31 -1.25
N SER A 210 -26.71 -9.20 -1.46
CA SER A 210 -28.18 -9.12 -1.46
C SER A 210 -28.85 -9.79 -2.67
N ASP A 211 -28.07 -10.25 -3.65
CA ASP A 211 -28.59 -11.08 -4.74
C ASP A 211 -28.94 -12.50 -4.30
N ASN A 212 -30.05 -13.02 -4.84
CA ASN A 212 -30.61 -14.34 -4.48
C ASN A 212 -29.61 -15.50 -4.61
N ILE A 213 -28.60 -15.35 -5.47
CA ILE A 213 -27.50 -16.31 -5.68
C ILE A 213 -26.73 -16.59 -4.37
N PHE A 214 -26.70 -15.62 -3.45
CA PHE A 214 -25.96 -15.71 -2.20
C PHE A 214 -26.79 -16.14 -0.98
N ASN A 215 -28.10 -16.42 -1.12
CA ASN A 215 -29.00 -16.69 0.02
C ASN A 215 -28.43 -17.74 1.01
N ASN A 216 -27.83 -18.82 0.53
CA ASN A 216 -27.27 -19.88 1.37
C ASN A 216 -25.85 -19.61 1.88
N PHE A 217 -25.19 -18.57 1.36
CA PHE A 217 -23.83 -18.16 1.74
C PHE A 217 -23.85 -16.96 2.69
N ARG A 218 -25.00 -16.29 2.82
CA ARG A 218 -25.20 -15.18 3.76
C ARG A 218 -25.19 -15.68 5.19
N ARG A 219 -24.61 -14.84 6.04
CA ARG A 219 -24.70 -15.01 7.49
C ARG A 219 -26.11 -14.72 8.00
N ALA A 220 -26.69 -13.62 7.51
CA ALA A 220 -28.06 -13.19 7.77
C ALA A 220 -28.45 -12.17 6.70
N ASP A 221 -29.74 -12.05 6.40
CA ASP A 221 -30.25 -11.00 5.51
C ASP A 221 -30.00 -9.61 6.13
N GLY A 222 -29.61 -8.65 5.29
CA GLY A 222 -29.31 -7.29 5.75
C GLY A 222 -27.99 -7.10 6.49
N PHE A 223 -27.29 -8.17 6.87
CA PHE A 223 -26.09 -8.06 7.70
C PHE A 223 -24.98 -7.22 7.05
N TYR A 224 -24.64 -7.52 5.79
CA TYR A 224 -23.57 -6.81 5.09
C TYR A 224 -24.00 -5.43 4.59
N GLU A 225 -25.28 -5.27 4.26
CA GLU A 225 -25.89 -3.98 3.91
C GLU A 225 -25.80 -3.01 5.07
N GLU A 226 -26.13 -3.47 6.28
CA GLU A 226 -26.03 -2.65 7.49
C GLU A 226 -24.57 -2.31 7.81
N PHE A 227 -23.67 -3.30 7.70
CA PHE A 227 -22.25 -3.09 7.90
C PHE A 227 -21.69 -2.02 6.95
N SER A 228 -21.98 -2.13 5.65
CA SER A 228 -21.50 -1.18 4.63
C SER A 228 -22.09 0.21 4.81
N ARG A 229 -23.38 0.30 5.15
CA ARG A 229 -24.07 1.55 5.50
C ARG A 229 -23.40 2.26 6.67
N GLN A 230 -23.15 1.55 7.77
CA GLN A 230 -22.47 2.08 8.95
C GLN A 230 -21.03 2.49 8.63
N LEU A 231 -20.32 1.69 7.83
CA LEU A 231 -18.94 1.96 7.44
C LEU A 231 -18.84 3.28 6.64
N LEU A 232 -19.74 3.47 5.67
CA LEU A 232 -19.81 4.70 4.88
C LEU A 232 -20.12 5.91 5.78
N ALA A 233 -21.18 5.81 6.60
CA ALA A 233 -21.60 6.89 7.48
C ALA A 233 -20.48 7.31 8.46
N ASN A 234 -19.79 6.34 9.06
CA ASN A 234 -18.68 6.62 9.97
C ASN A 234 -17.46 7.20 9.25
N THR A 235 -17.19 6.77 8.02
CA THR A 235 -16.08 7.29 7.20
C THR A 235 -16.33 8.75 6.83
N LEU A 236 -17.54 9.08 6.39
CA LEU A 236 -17.94 10.46 6.07
C LEU A 236 -17.85 11.38 7.29
N LYS A 237 -18.28 10.91 8.47
CA LYS A 237 -18.11 11.67 9.73
C LYS A 237 -16.63 11.89 10.10
N GLY A 238 -15.76 10.97 9.71
CA GLY A 238 -14.32 11.03 9.99
C GLY A 238 -13.53 11.94 9.05
N LEU A 239 -14.08 12.27 7.87
CA LEU A 239 -13.40 13.02 6.83
C LEU A 239 -13.95 14.46 6.74
N PRO A 240 -13.18 15.49 7.14
CA PRO A 240 -13.70 16.85 7.27
C PRO A 240 -13.97 17.57 5.94
N SER A 241 -13.26 17.19 4.87
CA SER A 241 -13.19 17.98 3.63
C SER A 241 -13.77 17.28 2.41
N VAL A 242 -14.44 16.13 2.59
CA VAL A 242 -15.06 15.40 1.49
C VAL A 242 -16.24 16.20 0.95
N ARG A 243 -16.25 16.36 -0.37
CA ARG A 243 -17.31 17.07 -1.11
C ARG A 243 -18.03 16.15 -2.08
N THR A 244 -17.29 15.16 -2.58
CA THR A 244 -17.74 14.25 -3.63
C THR A 244 -17.67 12.81 -3.15
N ILE A 245 -18.74 12.06 -3.38
CA ILE A 245 -18.80 10.61 -3.23
C ILE A 245 -18.87 10.03 -4.64
N GLU A 246 -17.87 9.24 -4.99
CA GLU A 246 -17.75 8.59 -6.29
C GLU A 246 -18.14 7.12 -6.11
N PHE A 247 -19.23 6.68 -6.72
CA PHE A 247 -19.64 5.28 -6.67
C PHE A 247 -19.19 4.54 -7.92
N ASP A 248 -18.58 3.39 -7.71
CA ASP A 248 -18.18 2.47 -8.76
C ASP A 248 -18.38 1.03 -8.31
N ALA A 249 -18.43 0.09 -9.25
CA ALA A 249 -18.69 -1.30 -8.94
C ALA A 249 -18.21 -2.28 -10.02
N TYR A 250 -18.15 -3.57 -9.68
CA TYR A 250 -18.04 -4.63 -10.68
C TYR A 250 -19.32 -4.78 -11.50
N GLU A 251 -19.21 -5.39 -12.68
CA GLU A 251 -20.30 -5.69 -13.63
C GLU A 251 -21.42 -6.59 -13.05
N SER A 252 -21.17 -7.32 -11.96
CA SER A 252 -22.19 -8.12 -11.28
C SER A 252 -23.14 -7.31 -10.39
N VAL A 253 -22.76 -6.10 -9.96
CA VAL A 253 -23.48 -5.31 -8.94
C VAL A 253 -24.61 -4.44 -9.53
N GLN A 254 -25.86 -4.80 -9.26
CA GLN A 254 -27.00 -4.03 -9.74
C GLN A 254 -27.12 -2.65 -9.04
N LYS A 255 -27.43 -1.59 -9.81
CA LYS A 255 -27.66 -0.23 -9.29
C LYS A 255 -28.83 -0.20 -8.29
N ARG A 256 -29.88 -0.96 -8.60
CA ARG A 256 -31.07 -1.14 -7.75
C ARG A 256 -30.90 -2.26 -6.72
N GLY A 257 -29.69 -2.80 -6.52
CA GLY A 257 -29.40 -3.76 -5.45
C GLY A 257 -29.71 -3.18 -4.06
N ALA A 258 -30.04 -4.04 -3.09
CA ALA A 258 -30.42 -3.59 -1.75
C ALA A 258 -29.24 -2.89 -1.05
N MET A 259 -28.02 -3.39 -1.24
CA MET A 259 -26.82 -2.75 -0.72
C MET A 259 -26.54 -1.39 -1.39
N MET A 260 -26.69 -1.27 -2.71
CA MET A 260 -26.52 0.02 -3.39
C MET A 260 -27.55 1.05 -2.92
N ARG A 261 -28.82 0.65 -2.77
CA ARG A 261 -29.88 1.52 -2.22
C ARG A 261 -29.56 2.01 -0.81
N SER A 262 -29.04 1.14 0.05
CA SER A 262 -28.67 1.52 1.42
C SER A 262 -27.51 2.53 1.44
N LEU A 263 -26.52 2.36 0.56
CA LEU A 263 -25.41 3.30 0.38
C LEU A 263 -25.87 4.66 -0.18
N PHE A 264 -26.74 4.66 -1.19
CA PHE A 264 -27.31 5.89 -1.73
C PHE A 264 -28.11 6.66 -0.70
N THR A 265 -28.88 5.97 0.14
CA THR A 265 -29.63 6.62 1.22
C THR A 265 -28.72 7.44 2.14
N ILE A 266 -27.54 6.90 2.48
CA ILE A 266 -26.53 7.62 3.28
C ILE A 266 -25.88 8.75 2.49
N ALA A 267 -25.54 8.52 1.22
CA ALA A 267 -24.93 9.54 0.38
C ALA A 267 -25.86 10.74 0.16
N THR A 268 -27.12 10.50 -0.16
CA THR A 268 -28.16 11.55 -0.33
C THR A 268 -28.42 12.29 0.98
N ALA A 269 -28.38 11.61 2.13
CA ALA A 269 -28.52 12.25 3.43
C ALA A 269 -27.29 13.10 3.84
N SER A 270 -26.15 12.95 3.17
CA SER A 270 -24.91 13.62 3.53
C SER A 270 -24.71 15.01 2.89
N ASP A 271 -25.63 15.46 2.03
CA ASP A 271 -25.51 16.69 1.23
C ASP A 271 -24.15 16.78 0.51
N LYS A 272 -23.72 15.68 -0.11
CA LYS A 272 -22.49 15.58 -0.90
C LYS A 272 -22.82 15.32 -2.36
N VAL A 273 -21.93 15.75 -3.25
CA VAL A 273 -22.10 15.53 -4.69
C VAL A 273 -21.86 14.04 -4.97
N ILE A 274 -22.83 13.39 -5.60
CA ILE A 274 -22.71 12.00 -6.03
C ILE A 274 -22.19 11.99 -7.47
N THR A 275 -21.14 11.22 -7.72
CA THR A 275 -20.52 11.02 -9.03
C THR A 275 -20.34 9.53 -9.31
N TRP A 276 -20.13 9.18 -10.57
CA TRP A 276 -19.96 7.79 -11.00
C TRP A 276 -18.51 7.54 -11.41
N GLY A 277 -17.97 6.41 -10.99
CA GLY A 277 -16.62 5.97 -11.36
C GLY A 277 -16.53 5.43 -12.78
N PRO A 278 -15.30 5.18 -13.26
CA PRO A 278 -15.03 4.81 -14.64
C PRO A 278 -15.40 3.37 -15.01
N ASP A 279 -15.38 2.41 -14.08
CA ASP A 279 -15.53 1.00 -14.44
C ASP A 279 -16.97 0.68 -14.86
N ARG A 280 -17.94 0.92 -13.95
CA ARG A 280 -19.34 0.62 -14.26
C ARG A 280 -20.08 1.78 -14.88
N GLY A 281 -19.70 3.01 -14.52
CA GLY A 281 -20.29 4.26 -15.02
C GLY A 281 -21.77 4.12 -15.36
N TRP A 282 -22.67 4.04 -14.36
CA TRP A 282 -24.13 3.86 -14.51
C TRP A 282 -24.84 5.03 -15.24
N PHE A 283 -24.25 5.53 -16.32
CA PHE A 283 -24.78 6.52 -17.24
C PHE A 283 -25.77 5.81 -18.19
N GLY A 284 -27.06 6.14 -18.09
CA GLY A 284 -28.06 5.71 -19.06
C GLY A 284 -28.39 4.21 -19.05
N ALA A 285 -28.26 3.54 -17.90
CA ALA A 285 -28.74 2.16 -17.78
C ALA A 285 -30.27 2.13 -17.99
N PRO A 286 -30.84 1.11 -18.65
CA PRO A 286 -32.29 1.00 -18.91
C PRO A 286 -33.16 0.89 -17.64
N GLU A 287 -32.54 0.95 -16.45
CA GLU A 287 -33.16 1.00 -15.13
C GLU A 287 -33.37 2.45 -14.61
N ASP A 288 -33.39 3.45 -15.48
CA ASP A 288 -33.58 4.85 -15.08
C ASP A 288 -35.07 5.22 -15.01
N GLU A 289 -35.67 5.14 -13.82
CA GLU A 289 -36.45 6.28 -13.32
C GLU A 289 -35.48 7.07 -12.44
N GLU A 290 -35.29 8.34 -12.77
CA GLU A 290 -34.27 9.19 -12.17
C GLU A 290 -34.45 9.29 -10.64
N PRO A 291 -33.35 9.29 -9.85
CA PRO A 291 -33.45 9.58 -8.42
C PRO A 291 -34.06 10.98 -8.21
N PRO A 292 -34.88 11.18 -7.16
CA PRO A 292 -35.61 12.45 -6.97
C PRO A 292 -34.62 13.61 -6.90
N MET A 293 -34.61 14.43 -7.94
CA MET A 293 -33.79 15.64 -8.03
C MET A 293 -34.29 16.64 -6.99
N LYS A 294 -33.47 16.96 -6.00
CA LYS A 294 -33.59 18.24 -5.29
C LYS A 294 -32.71 19.24 -6.02
N ASN A 295 -33.36 20.24 -6.63
CA ASN A 295 -32.81 21.45 -7.26
C ASN A 295 -32.52 21.44 -8.78
N GLY A 296 -33.05 20.49 -9.56
CA GLY A 296 -33.36 20.71 -10.99
C GLY A 296 -32.24 21.17 -11.94
N VAL A 297 -30.96 21.01 -11.59
CA VAL A 297 -29.85 21.28 -12.52
C VAL A 297 -29.26 19.96 -13.00
N PRO A 298 -29.45 19.57 -14.27
CA PRO A 298 -28.79 18.40 -14.82
C PRO A 298 -27.29 18.64 -14.85
N ASN A 299 -26.53 17.73 -14.24
CA ASN A 299 -25.08 17.69 -14.30
C ASN A 299 -24.65 17.30 -15.73
N ARG A 300 -24.63 18.28 -16.65
CA ARG A 300 -23.97 18.21 -17.95
C ARG A 300 -22.74 19.10 -17.92
N TYR A 301 -21.58 18.53 -17.58
CA TYR A 301 -20.25 19.13 -17.74
C TYR A 301 -19.26 17.94 -17.68
N LEU A 302 -18.39 17.60 -18.64
CA LEU A 302 -17.72 18.34 -19.71
C LEU A 302 -17.32 17.35 -20.84
N ASP A 303 -18.18 17.14 -21.82
CA ASP A 303 -17.76 16.69 -23.15
C ASP A 303 -18.76 17.28 -24.13
N SER A 304 -18.28 18.02 -25.14
CA SER A 304 -19.06 18.77 -26.14
C SER A 304 -19.70 20.11 -25.68
N VAL A 305 -18.86 21.09 -25.33
CA VAL A 305 -19.16 22.46 -25.81
C VAL A 305 -18.47 22.58 -27.16
N PRO A 306 -19.19 22.53 -28.30
CA PRO A 306 -18.58 22.89 -29.56
C PRO A 306 -18.16 24.36 -29.48
N ILE A 307 -16.86 24.62 -29.50
CA ILE A 307 -16.34 25.96 -29.75
C ILE A 307 -16.73 26.28 -31.20
N THR A 308 -17.76 27.11 -31.35
CA THR A 308 -18.12 27.68 -32.65
C THR A 308 -16.92 28.46 -33.18
N GLY A 309 -16.21 27.90 -34.17
CA GLY A 309 -15.07 28.55 -34.81
C GLY A 309 -13.86 27.66 -35.14
N PHE A 310 -13.82 26.39 -34.69
CA PHE A 310 -12.71 25.48 -35.02
C PHE A 310 -13.17 24.37 -35.98
N THR A 311 -13.01 24.59 -37.28
CA THR A 311 -13.12 23.53 -38.29
C THR A 311 -11.89 22.64 -38.22
N ALA A 312 -12.00 21.47 -37.60
CA ALA A 312 -11.03 20.39 -37.79
C ALA A 312 -11.23 19.82 -39.19
N GLN A 313 -10.27 20.10 -40.08
CA GLN A 313 -10.23 19.51 -41.41
C GLN A 313 -10.17 17.99 -41.29
N SER A 314 -11.14 17.34 -41.91
CA SER A 314 -11.28 15.92 -42.11
C SER A 314 -10.04 15.31 -42.76
N PHE A 315 -9.43 14.33 -42.09
CA PHE A 315 -8.57 13.36 -42.73
C PHE A 315 -9.43 12.43 -43.60
N VAL A 316 -9.33 12.59 -44.91
CA VAL A 316 -9.80 11.60 -45.89
C VAL A 316 -8.72 10.52 -45.97
N ALA A 317 -9.04 9.32 -45.50
CA ALA A 317 -8.26 8.12 -45.82
C ALA A 317 -8.76 7.60 -47.17
N VAL A 318 -7.87 7.65 -48.17
CA VAL A 318 -8.04 6.98 -49.46
C VAL A 318 -7.65 5.53 -49.29
N ALA A 319 -8.54 4.62 -49.68
CA ALA A 319 -8.25 3.26 -50.11
C ALA A 319 -9.07 2.99 -51.37
#